data_AF-A0A9E5R331-F1
#
_entry.id   AF-A0A9E5R331-F1
#
_cell.length_a   1.000
_cell.length_b   1.000
_cell.length_c   1.000
_cell.angle_alpha   90.00
_cell.angle_beta   90.00
_cell.angle_gamma   90.00
#
_symmetry.space_group_name_H-M   'P 1'
#
loop_
_entity.id
_entity.type
_entity.pdbx_description
1 polymer ?
#
loop_
_entity_poly.entity_id
_entity_poly.type
_entity_poly.pdbx_seq_one_letter_code
_entity_poly.pdbx_strand_id
1 'polypeptide(L)' 'MTLAASNDRDRARTIVVFTDVEAFNRLMEVEDTGKVQLFLLDAENQVRWRGEGAYQYETLRMLEAVLIDLLPEA' A
#
# COMPACT_ATOMS: atom_id res chain seq x y z
N MET A 1 -18.63 -11.27 -11.02
CA MET A 1 -17.75 -10.79 -12.10
C MET A 1 -16.33 -11.14 -11.69
N THR A 2 -15.80 -12.22 -12.26
CA THR A 2 -14.52 -12.81 -11.81
C THR A 2 -13.39 -12.10 -12.55
N LEU A 3 -12.55 -11.34 -11.83
CA LEU A 3 -11.35 -10.71 -12.39
C LEU A 3 -10.37 -11.83 -12.77
N ALA A 4 -10.26 -12.06 -14.07
CA ALA A 4 -9.33 -13.02 -14.66
C ALA A 4 -7.89 -12.63 -14.31
N ALA A 5 -7.08 -13.64 -14.00
CA ALA A 5 -5.67 -13.55 -13.63
C ALA A 5 -4.91 -12.54 -14.49
N SER A 6 -4.58 -11.39 -13.90
CA SER A 6 -3.69 -10.40 -14.47
C SER A 6 -2.26 -10.75 -14.07
N ASN A 7 -1.40 -10.88 -15.07
CA ASN A 7 0.04 -11.09 -14.94
C ASN A 7 0.62 -10.10 -13.89
N ASP A 8 1.57 -10.52 -13.05
CA ASP A 8 2.10 -9.69 -11.94
C ASP A 8 2.56 -8.29 -12.39
N ARG A 9 3.03 -8.20 -13.64
CA ARG A 9 3.48 -6.96 -14.28
C ARG A 9 2.35 -5.97 -14.56
N ASP A 10 1.13 -6.45 -14.81
CA ASP A 10 -0.06 -5.62 -15.03
C ASP A 10 -0.68 -5.18 -13.69
N ARG A 11 -0.62 -6.03 -12.65
CA ARG A 11 -0.99 -5.63 -11.28
C ARG A 11 -0.13 -4.46 -10.78
N ALA A 12 1.18 -4.49 -11.04
CA ALA A 12 2.11 -3.45 -10.60
C ALA A 12 1.80 -2.04 -11.17
N ARG A 13 0.98 -1.94 -12.23
CA ARG A 13 0.59 -0.68 -12.88
C ARG A 13 -0.91 -0.39 -12.81
N THR A 14 -1.67 -1.22 -12.10
CA THR A 14 -3.11 -1.03 -11.97
C THR A 14 -3.41 -0.04 -10.85
N ILE A 15 -4.01 1.10 -11.20
CA ILE A 15 -4.60 2.00 -10.22
C ILE A 15 -5.98 1.46 -9.88
N VAL A 16 -6.14 0.90 -8.68
CA VAL A 16 -7.46 0.52 -8.16
C VAL A 16 -8.10 1.76 -7.56
N VAL A 17 -9.21 2.20 -8.15
CA VAL A 17 -10.01 3.32 -7.62
C VAL A 17 -11.11 2.74 -6.76
N PHE A 18 -11.09 3.05 -5.47
CA PHE A 18 -12.20 2.75 -4.57
C PHE A 18 -13.23 3.87 -4.67
N THR A 19 -14.49 3.53 -4.94
CA THR A 19 -15.59 4.50 -5.00
C THR A 19 -16.12 4.88 -3.63
N ASP A 20 -15.87 4.06 -2.61
CA ASP A 20 -16.26 4.32 -1.21
C ASP A 20 -15.01 4.56 -0.35
N VAL A 21 -14.53 5.79 -0.43
CA VAL A 21 -13.32 6.25 0.28
C VAL A 21 -13.54 6.31 1.79
N GLU A 22 -14.77 6.62 2.25
CA GLU A 22 -15.08 6.68 3.68
C GLU A 22 -15.05 5.29 4.33
N ALA A 23 -15.64 4.29 3.67
CA ALA A 23 -15.58 2.91 4.17
C ALA A 23 -14.14 2.39 4.19
N PHE A 24 -13.36 2.68 3.15
CA PHE A 24 -11.93 2.32 3.10
C PHE A 24 -11.15 2.97 4.25
N ASN A 25 -11.29 4.28 4.45
CA ASN A 25 -10.59 4.99 5.53
C ASN A 25 -10.97 4.45 6.90
N ARG A 26 -12.24 4.10 7.12
CA ARG A 26 -12.69 3.49 8.38
C ARG A 26 -12.09 2.10 8.61
N LEU A 27 -12.07 1.26 7.57
CA LEU A 27 -11.47 -0.08 7.64
C LEU A 27 -9.97 -0.03 7.88
N MET A 28 -9.31 0.97 7.32
CA MET A 28 -7.86 1.17 7.40
C MET A 28 -7.43 2.05 8.57
N GLU A 29 -8.39 2.54 9.39
CA GLU A 29 -8.16 3.44 10.51
C GLU A 29 -7.38 4.71 10.12
N VAL A 30 -7.71 5.28 8.95
CA VAL A 30 -7.14 6.53 8.46
C VAL A 30 -7.89 7.70 9.10
N GLU A 31 -7.25 8.39 10.03
CA GLU A 31 -7.83 9.53 10.74
C GLU A 31 -7.66 10.86 9.97
N ASP A 32 -6.52 11.07 9.32
CA ASP A 32 -6.22 12.27 8.54
C ASP A 32 -6.34 12.01 7.03
N THR A 33 -7.49 12.38 6.48
CA THR A 33 -7.79 12.25 5.05
C THR A 33 -7.24 13.39 4.19
N GLY A 34 -6.61 14.40 4.80
CA GLY A 34 -5.99 15.52 4.10
C GLY A 34 -4.60 15.20 3.54
N LYS A 35 -4.03 14.06 3.93
CA LYS A 35 -2.71 13.59 3.53
C LYS A 35 -2.80 12.42 2.57
N VAL A 36 -1.75 12.28 1.75
CA VAL A 36 -1.52 11.04 1.01
C VAL A 36 -1.17 9.95 2.00
N GLN A 37 -1.86 8.82 1.93
CA GLN A 37 -1.63 7.65 2.76
C GLN A 37 -0.95 6.58 1.91
N LEU A 38 0.09 5.96 2.45
CA LEU A 38 0.90 4.93 1.79
C LEU A 38 0.81 3.65 2.62
N PHE A 39 0.54 2.53 1.94
CA PHE A 39 0.45 1.22 2.56
C PHE A 39 1.35 0.25 1.82
N LEU A 40 2.18 -0.48 2.56
CA LEU A 40 2.87 -1.66 2.04
C LEU A 40 2.04 -2.89 2.44
N LEU A 41 1.60 -3.64 1.43
CA LEU A 41 0.89 -4.90 1.62
C LEU A 41 1.81 -6.08 1.34
N ASP A 42 1.65 -7.17 2.08
CA ASP A 42 2.26 -8.45 1.72
C ASP A 42 1.40 -9.21 0.68
N ALA A 43 1.87 -10.39 0.27
CA ALA A 43 1.19 -11.22 -0.72
C ALA A 43 -0.20 -11.71 -0.27
N GLU A 44 -0.47 -11.72 1.04
CA GLU A 44 -1.76 -12.07 1.64
C GLU A 44 -2.67 -10.84 1.82
N ASN A 45 -2.25 -9.68 1.30
CA ASN A 45 -2.90 -8.38 1.43
C ASN A 45 -2.96 -7.85 2.87
N GLN A 46 -2.05 -8.28 3.75
CA GLN A 46 -1.92 -7.70 5.09
C GLN A 46 -1.03 -6.47 5.07
N VAL A 47 -1.41 -5.45 5.84
CA VAL A 47 -0.61 -4.22 5.97
C VAL A 47 0.65 -4.51 6.79
N ARG A 48 1.82 -4.35 6.19
CA ARG A 48 3.12 -4.50 6.86
C ARG A 48 3.69 -3.17 7.31
N TRP A 49 3.32 -2.09 6.63
CA TRP A 49 3.77 -0.75 6.96
C TRP A 49 2.79 0.31 6.48
N ARG A 50 2.74 1.42 7.23
CA ARG A 50 1.93 2.60 6.96
C ARG A 50 2.85 3.84 6.94
N GLY A 51 2.60 4.75 6.01
CA GLY A 51 3.21 6.07 5.99
C GLY A 51 2.20 7.12 5.54
N GLU A 52 2.43 8.37 5.92
CA GLU A 52 1.53 9.47 5.58
C GLU A 52 2.30 10.71 5.12
N GLY A 53 1.61 11.58 4.38
CA GLY A 53 2.10 12.88 3.97
C GLY A 53 2.79 12.89 2.61
N ALA A 54 3.51 13.98 2.35
CA ALA A 54 4.22 14.16 1.09
C ALA A 54 5.37 13.15 0.97
N TYR A 55 5.71 12.80 -0.27
CA TYR A 55 6.84 11.92 -0.58
C TYR A 55 8.17 12.58 -0.12
N GLN A 56 8.67 12.17 1.04
CA GLN A 56 9.89 12.69 1.66
C GLN A 56 10.95 11.60 1.78
N TYR A 57 12.22 12.01 1.78
CA TYR A 57 13.36 11.09 1.84
C TYR A 57 13.36 10.19 3.09
N GLU A 58 12.90 10.71 4.22
CA GLU A 58 12.80 9.94 5.47
C GLU A 58 11.75 8.83 5.39
N THR A 59 10.59 9.13 4.81
CA THR A 59 9.53 8.13 4.55
C THR A 59 10.04 7.00 3.65
N LEU A 60 10.88 7.32 2.66
CA LEU A 60 11.51 6.31 1.80
C LEU A 60 12.50 5.44 2.55
N ARG A 61 13.38 6.03 3.36
CA ARG A 61 14.34 5.28 4.19
C ARG A 61 13.63 4.27 5.09
N MET A 62 12.52 4.67 5.69
CA MET A 62 11.70 3.78 6.52
C MET A 62 11.08 2.64 5.70
N LEU A 63 10.54 2.95 4.52
CA LEU A 63 9.98 1.94 3.62
C LEU A 63 11.07 0.95 3.14
N GLU A 64 12.24 1.45 2.75
CA GLU A 64 13.38 0.62 2.33
C GLU A 64 13.81 -0.35 3.42
N ALA A 65 13.89 0.11 4.68
CA ALA A 65 14.23 -0.76 5.81
C ALA A 65 13.22 -1.90 5.98
N VAL A 66 11.91 -1.59 5.90
CA VAL A 66 10.87 -2.62 5.98
C VAL A 66 10.93 -3.59 4.80
N LEU A 67 11.22 -3.10 3.59
CA LEU A 67 11.36 -3.96 2.42
C LEU A 67 12.54 -4.92 2.55
N ILE A 68 13.67 -4.46 3.10
CA ILE A 68 14.84 -5.32 3.38
C ILE A 68 14.46 -6.44 4.36
N ASP A 69 13.73 -6.12 5.43
CA ASP A 69 13.31 -7.11 6.42
C ASP A 69 12.29 -8.13 5.89
N LEU A 70 11.52 -7.77 4.87
CA LEU A 70 10.48 -8.61 4.28
C LEU A 70 10.97 -9.46 3.09
N LEU A 71 12.11 -9.12 2.50
CA LEU A 71 12.69 -9.92 1.43
C LEU A 71 13.37 -11.15 2.03
N PRO A 72 12.99 -12.38 1.64
CA PRO A 72 13.72 -13.57 2.06
C PRO A 72 15.17 -13.48 1.56
N GLU A 73 16.14 -13.92 2.38
CA GLU A 73 17.53 -14.07 1.93
C GLU A 73 17.54 -14.87 0.62
N ALA A 74 18.17 -14.29 -0.42
CA ALA A 74 18.18 -14.81 -1.78
C ALA A 74 18.98 -16.12 -1.92
#